data_AF-A0A0U3F001-F1
#
_entry.id   AF-A0A0U3F001-F1
#
_cell.length_a   1.000
_cell.length_b   1.000
_cell.length_c   1.000
_cell.angle_alpha   90.00
_cell.angle_beta   90.00
_cell.angle_gamma   90.00
#
_symmetry.space_group_name_H-M   'P 1'
#
loop_
_entity.id
_entity.type
_entity.pdbx_description
1 polymer ?
#
loop_
_entity_poly.entity_id
_entity_poly.type
_entity_poly.pdbx_seq_one_letter_code
_entity_poly.pdbx_strand_id
1 'polypeptide(L)' 'MGLLHKLSSRDYIDSEWCENGKGAWAACDAYCVNQREWVPTAGKEMVISYFVKFAINKLGTMVLTVSCHT' A
#
# COMPACT_ATOMS: atom_id res chain seq x y z
N MET A 1 -16.95 3.12 -1.30
CA MET A 1 -16.11 3.17 -0.07
C MET A 1 -14.66 3.02 -0.50
N GLY A 2 -13.77 3.93 -0.09
CA GLY A 2 -12.39 4.00 -0.59
C GLY A 2 -11.46 2.90 -0.05
N LEU A 3 -10.30 2.71 -0.69
CA LEU A 3 -9.32 1.67 -0.39
C LEU A 3 -8.89 1.65 1.09
N LEU A 4 -8.55 2.82 1.65
CA LEU A 4 -8.06 2.92 3.03
C LEU A 4 -9.08 2.47 4.08
N HIS A 5 -10.37 2.62 3.82
CA HIS A 5 -11.43 2.17 4.73
C HIS A 5 -11.60 0.64 4.75
N LYS A 6 -10.96 -0.08 3.81
CA LYS A 6 -11.02 -1.53 3.72
C LYS A 6 -9.83 -2.22 4.40
N LEU A 7 -8.80 -1.46 4.79
CA LEU A 7 -7.63 -2.00 5.46
C LEU A 7 -8.01 -2.63 6.80
N SER A 8 -7.50 -3.83 7.04
CA SER A 8 -7.66 -4.57 8.28
C SER A 8 -6.35 -5.21 8.70
N SER A 9 -6.32 -5.78 9.91
CA SER A 9 -5.16 -6.54 10.40
C SER A 9 -4.83 -7.78 9.56
N ARG A 10 -5.75 -8.24 8.70
CA ARG A 10 -5.52 -9.37 7.79
C ARG A 10 -4.72 -8.97 6.55
N ASP A 11 -4.75 -7.69 6.21
CA ASP A 11 -4.07 -7.14 5.05
C ASP A 11 -2.63 -6.73 5.39
N TYR A 12 -2.28 -6.66 6.68
CA TYR A 12 -0.94 -6.36 7.15
C TYR A 12 0.06 -7.44 6.69
N ILE A 13 1.18 -6.99 6.12
CA ILE A 13 2.28 -7.84 5.68
C ILE A 13 3.32 -7.89 6.80
N ASP A 14 3.94 -6.74 7.07
CA ASP A 14 5.02 -6.56 8.04
C ASP A 14 5.30 -5.08 8.34
N SER A 15 6.21 -4.87 9.29
CA SER A 15 6.80 -3.57 9.61
C SER A 15 8.27 -3.59 9.19
N GLU A 16 8.68 -2.61 8.41
CA GLU A 16 9.98 -2.58 7.75
C GLU A 16 10.64 -1.19 7.84
N TRP A 17 11.94 -1.14 7.61
CA TRP A 17 12.66 0.10 7.38
C TRP A 17 12.77 0.35 5.88
N CYS A 18 12.20 1.45 5.39
CA CYS A 18 12.34 1.87 4.00
C CYS A 18 13.38 2.98 3.86
N GLU A 19 14.20 2.88 2.82
CA GLU A 19 15.10 3.95 2.40
C GLU A 19 14.62 4.56 1.08
N ASN A 20 14.71 5.88 0.93
CA ASN A 20 14.33 6.59 -0.29
C ASN A 20 15.45 6.67 -1.36
N GLY A 21 16.54 5.91 -1.18
CA GLY A 21 17.72 5.93 -2.05
C GLY A 21 18.57 7.22 -1.97
N LYS A 22 18.25 8.14 -1.05
CA LYS A 22 18.98 9.38 -0.77
C LYS A 22 19.50 9.42 0.67
N GLY A 23 19.63 8.27 1.33
CA GLY A 23 20.07 8.17 2.72
C GLY A 23 19.00 8.49 3.76
N ALA A 24 17.75 8.76 3.36
CA ALA A 24 16.67 8.98 4.32
C ALA A 24 15.92 7.68 4.60
N TRP A 25 15.80 7.35 5.88
CA TRP A 25 15.13 6.16 6.39
C TRP A 25 13.82 6.51 7.08
N ALA A 26 12.82 5.66 6.90
CA ALA A 26 11.52 5.75 7.57
C ALA A 26 11.07 4.37 8.07
N ALA A 27 10.48 4.34 9.25
CA ALA A 27 9.78 3.15 9.74
C ALA A 27 8.46 3.04 9.00
N CYS A 28 8.11 1.85 8.52
CA CYS A 28 6.97 1.66 7.64
C CYS A 28 6.15 0.44 8.04
N ASP A 29 4.82 0.54 7.93
CA ASP A 29 3.93 -0.62 7.95
C ASP A 29 3.39 -0.87 6.53
N ALA A 30 3.51 -2.12 6.06
CA ALA A 30 3.08 -2.54 4.75
C ALA A 30 1.78 -3.36 4.80
N TYR A 31 0.91 -3.12 3.84
CA TYR A 31 -0.38 -3.81 3.69
C TYR A 31 -0.61 -4.23 2.24
N CYS A 32 -1.28 -5.35 2.01
CA CYS A 32 -1.78 -5.78 0.70
C CYS A 32 -3.29 -6.03 0.76
N VAL A 33 -4.04 -5.29 -0.04
CA VAL A 33 -5.49 -5.43 -0.17
C VAL A 33 -5.84 -5.89 -1.58
N ASN A 34 -6.60 -6.97 -1.68
CA ASN A 34 -7.12 -7.46 -2.95
C ASN A 34 -8.53 -6.93 -3.21
N GLN A 35 -8.75 -6.31 -4.37
CA GLN A 35 -10.06 -5.82 -4.79
C GLN A 35 -10.46 -6.44 -6.11
N ARG A 36 -11.69 -6.96 -6.19
CA ARG A 36 -12.27 -7.38 -7.45
C ARG A 36 -12.86 -6.16 -8.14
N GLU A 37 -12.30 -5.79 -9.28
CA GLU A 37 -12.65 -4.59 -10.01
C GLU A 37 -12.91 -4.91 -11.49
N TRP A 38 -13.89 -4.21 -12.08
CA TRP A 38 -14.09 -4.25 -13.52
C TRP A 38 -12.96 -3.48 -14.21
N VAL A 39 -12.17 -4.16 -15.05
CA VAL A 39 -11.09 -3.55 -15.82
C VAL A 39 -11.59 -3.28 -17.24
N PRO A 40 -11.89 -2.01 -17.62
CA PRO A 40 -12.52 -1.70 -18.90
C PRO A 40 -11.70 -2.19 -20.11
N THR A 41 -10.38 -2.04 -20.04
CA THR A 41 -9.46 -2.47 -21.11
C THR A 41 -9.42 -3.98 -21.31
N ALA A 42 -9.69 -4.76 -20.26
CA ALA A 42 -9.73 -6.22 -20.32
C ALA A 42 -11.15 -6.77 -20.55
N GLY A 43 -12.19 -5.94 -20.40
CA GLY A 43 -13.58 -6.32 -20.57
C GLY A 43 -14.07 -7.38 -19.58
N LYS A 44 -13.48 -7.45 -18.38
CA LYS A 44 -13.82 -8.42 -17.33
C LYS A 44 -13.50 -7.93 -15.93
N GLU A 45 -14.04 -8.62 -14.93
CA GLU A 45 -13.58 -8.46 -13.55
C GLU A 45 -12.22 -9.12 -13.34
N MET A 46 -11.33 -8.41 -12.66
CA MET A 46 -10.01 -8.89 -12.27
C MET A 46 -9.76 -8.59 -10.80
N VAL A 47 -8.93 -9.39 -10.15
CA VAL A 47 -8.45 -9.08 -8.81
C VAL A 47 -7.23 -8.17 -8.95
N ILE A 48 -7.31 -6.98 -8.37
CA ILE A 48 -6.22 -6.02 -8.30
C ILE A 48 -5.65 -6.05 -6.89
N SER A 49 -4.35 -6.29 -6.77
CA SER A 49 -3.64 -6.21 -5.50
C SER A 49 -3.11 -4.79 -5.32
N TYR A 50 -3.53 -4.13 -4.25
CA TYR A 50 -3.05 -2.82 -3.85
C TYR A 50 -2.08 -2.97 -2.67
N PHE A 51 -0.87 -2.42 -2.82
CA PHE A 51 0.12 -2.39 -1.77
C PHE A 51 0.16 -0.98 -1.19
N VAL A 52 -0.04 -0.89 0.11
CA VAL A 52 -0.11 0.38 0.84
C VAL A 52 0.99 0.38 1.89
N LYS A 53 1.81 1.43 1.92
CA LYS A 53 2.82 1.64 2.96
C LYS A 53 2.58 2.95 3.68
N PHE A 54 2.50 2.89 5.00
CA PHE A 54 2.50 4.06 5.89
C PHE A 54 3.89 4.23 6.47
N ALA A 55 4.62 5.23 5.99
CA ALA A 55 5.99 5.50 6.39
C ALA A 55 6.05 6.72 7.31
N ILE A 56 6.80 6.66 8.40
CA ILE A 56 7.08 7.80 9.28
C ILE A 56 8.59 8.00 9.41
N ASN A 57 9.04 9.24 9.15
CA ASN A 57 10.45 9.60 9.33
C ASN A 57 10.73 10.07 10.77
N LYS A 58 12.01 10.29 11.10
CA LYS A 58 12.44 10.75 12.44
C LYS A 58 11.91 12.13 12.84
N LEU A 59 11.44 12.93 11.89
CA LEU A 59 10.82 14.24 12.13
C LEU A 59 9.29 14.13 12.36
N GLY A 60 8.74 12.91 12.34
CA GLY A 60 7.30 12.67 12.46
C GLY A 60 6.52 12.95 11.17
N THR A 61 7.19 13.17 10.04
CA THR A 61 6.51 13.33 8.74
C THR A 61 6.03 11.97 8.26
N MET A 62 4.75 11.89 7.89
CA MET A 62 4.14 10.68 7.36
C MET A 62 4.06 10.73 5.84
N VAL A 63 4.42 9.62 5.19
CA VAL A 63 4.35 9.41 3.75
C VAL A 63 3.48 8.18 3.49
N LEU A 64 2.46 8.35 2.65
CA LEU A 64 1.63 7.27 2.15
C LEU A 64 2.12 6.89 0.75
N THR A 65 2.55 5.64 0.58
CA THR A 65 2.89 5.09 -0.74
C THR A 65 1.84 4.06 -1.13
N VAL A 66 1.36 4.15 -2.36
CA VAL A 66 0.39 3.19 -2.92
C VAL A 66 0.89 2.72 -4.29
N SER A 67 0.94 1.41 -4.48
CA SER A 67 1.13 0.78 -5.79
C SER A 67 0.05 -0.26 -6.03
N CYS A 68 -0.11 -0.69 -7.29
CA CYS A 68 -1.02 -1.77 -7.63
C CYS A 68 -0.42 -2.71 -8.68
N HIS A 69 -0.86 -3.97 -8.60
CA HIS A 69 -0.52 -5.02 -9.55
C HIS A 69 -1.81 -5.77 -9.95
N THR A 70 -1.93 -6.09 -11.24
CA THR A 70 -3.00 -6.90 -11.86
C THR A 70 -2.61 -8.36 -11.96
#